data_AF-A0A524MVV7-F1
#
_entry.id   AF-A0A524MVV7-F1
#
_cell.length_a   1.000
_cell.length_b   1.000
_cell.length_c   1.000
_cell.angle_alpha   90.00
_cell.angle_beta   90.00
_cell.angle_gamma   90.00
#
_symmetry.space_group_name_H-M   'P 1'
#
loop_
_entity.id
_entity.type
_entity.pdbx_description
1 polymer ?
#
loop_
_entity_poly.entity_id
_entity_poly.type
_entity_poly.pdbx_seq_one_letter_code
_entity_poly.pdbx_strand_id
1 'polypeptide(L)'
;MLVVSSSPHAHEGTTIRRIMLDVIIALVPAFVAAVYFFGWDAIRLTAVCVGTCLAAEALTRKAMGRDISITDLSAVVTGILLAFNLPPGLPSWMAVIGSLVAVIIAKQVFGGLGYNPFNPALVGRAVLLVSRAPEMTTWSSWQIPCPAANVEAVT
;
A
#
# COMPACT_ATOMS: atom_id res chain seq x y z
N MET A 1 -2.30 -54.05 4.90
CA MET A 1 -2.47 -52.80 4.13
C MET A 1 -2.80 -51.71 5.13
N LEU A 2 -1.82 -50.84 5.48
CA LEU A 2 -2.05 -49.72 6.39
C LEU A 2 -2.81 -48.63 5.62
N VAL A 3 -4.01 -48.30 6.07
CA VAL A 3 -4.79 -47.19 5.52
C VAL A 3 -4.13 -45.90 5.99
N VAL A 4 -3.36 -45.26 5.11
CA VAL A 4 -2.86 -43.90 5.29
C VAL A 4 -4.05 -42.96 5.11
N SER A 5 -4.78 -42.71 6.19
CA SER A 5 -5.78 -41.64 6.23
C SER A 5 -5.05 -40.30 6.32
N SER A 6 -5.33 -39.37 5.41
CA SER A 6 -4.87 -37.99 5.55
C SER A 6 -5.32 -37.43 6.89
N SER A 7 -4.43 -36.76 7.62
CA SER A 7 -4.77 -36.07 8.86
C SER A 7 -5.95 -35.11 8.61
N PRO A 8 -6.98 -35.08 9.48
CA PRO A 8 -8.14 -34.22 9.30
C PRO A 8 -7.71 -32.75 9.27
N HIS A 9 -7.62 -32.17 8.08
CA HIS A 9 -7.42 -30.75 7.89
C HIS A 9 -8.76 -30.05 8.16
N ALA A 10 -8.98 -29.66 9.41
CA ALA A 10 -10.06 -28.78 9.80
C ALA A 10 -9.85 -27.42 9.11
N HIS A 11 -10.67 -27.10 8.11
CA HIS A 11 -10.65 -25.81 7.46
C HIS A 11 -11.33 -24.80 8.38
N GLU A 12 -10.57 -23.86 8.93
CA GLU A 12 -11.15 -22.68 9.56
C GLU A 12 -11.77 -21.79 8.47
N GLY A 13 -12.99 -21.28 8.70
CA GLY A 13 -13.75 -20.46 7.75
C GLY A 13 -13.19 -19.05 7.51
N THR A 14 -11.89 -18.85 7.66
CA THR A 14 -11.21 -17.57 7.44
C THR A 14 -11.15 -17.26 5.96
N THR A 15 -11.88 -16.24 5.53
CA THR A 15 -11.85 -15.73 4.15
C THR A 15 -10.76 -14.66 4.01
N ILE A 16 -10.13 -14.60 2.83
CA ILE A 16 -9.12 -13.57 2.46
C ILE A 16 -9.62 -12.16 2.78
N ARG A 17 -10.90 -11.87 2.47
CA ARG A 17 -11.53 -10.58 2.78
C ARG A 17 -11.49 -10.24 4.27
N ARG A 18 -11.70 -11.18 5.19
CA ARG A 18 -11.65 -10.93 6.64
C ARG A 18 -10.23 -10.57 7.06
N ILE A 19 -9.25 -11.35 6.62
CA ILE A 19 -7.83 -11.10 6.92
C ILE A 19 -7.42 -9.72 6.41
N MET A 20 -7.78 -9.36 5.17
CA MET A 20 -7.47 -8.04 4.61
C MET A 20 -8.18 -6.90 5.34
N LEU A 21 -9.39 -7.13 5.85
CA LEU A 21 -10.13 -6.15 6.65
C LEU A 21 -9.45 -5.95 8.02
N ASP A 22 -9.00 -7.03 8.66
CA ASP A 22 -8.25 -6.96 9.92
C ASP A 22 -6.94 -6.16 9.75
N VAL A 23 -6.24 -6.34 8.62
CA VAL A 23 -5.06 -5.54 8.27
C VAL A 23 -5.43 -4.06 8.09
N ILE A 24 -6.55 -3.74 7.42
CA ILE A 24 -7.02 -2.36 7.28
C ILE A 24 -7.32 -1.76 8.65
N ILE A 25 -8.02 -2.49 9.54
CA ILE A 25 -8.31 -2.03 10.90
C ILE A 25 -7.01 -1.76 11.67
N ALA A 26 -6.02 -2.64 11.56
CA ALA A 26 -4.72 -2.46 12.18
C ALA A 26 -3.94 -1.24 11.63
N LEU A 27 -4.18 -0.87 10.36
CA LEU A 27 -3.57 0.31 9.73
C LEU A 27 -4.27 1.63 10.09
N VAL A 28 -5.52 1.60 10.59
CA VAL A 28 -6.26 2.82 10.98
C VAL A 28 -5.49 3.68 12.00
N PRO A 29 -4.99 3.17 13.14
CA PRO A 29 -4.25 4.01 14.09
C PRO A 29 -2.98 4.61 13.48
N ALA A 30 -2.29 3.87 12.62
CA ALA A 30 -1.13 4.39 11.88
C ALA A 30 -1.53 5.51 10.90
N PHE A 31 -2.67 5.37 10.23
CA PHE A 31 -3.23 6.41 9.36
C PHE A 31 -3.55 7.68 10.14
N VAL A 32 -4.22 7.55 11.30
CA VAL A 32 -4.55 8.69 12.16
C VAL A 32 -3.29 9.42 12.62
N ALA A 33 -2.25 8.69 13.02
CA ALA A 33 -0.96 9.29 13.37
C ALA A 33 -0.31 10.01 12.18
N ALA A 34 -0.33 9.41 10.98
CA ALA A 34 0.21 10.03 9.77
C ALA A 34 -0.52 11.35 9.43
N VAL A 35 -1.85 11.38 9.55
CA VAL A 35 -2.64 12.60 9.34
C VAL A 35 -2.35 13.66 10.41
N TYR A 36 -2.13 13.25 11.67
CA TYR A 36 -1.78 14.18 12.74
C TYR A 36 -0.41 14.85 12.51
N PHE A 37 0.60 14.09 12.05
CA PHE A 37 1.95 14.60 11.85
C PHE A 37 2.15 15.37 10.53
N PHE A 38 1.54 14.91 9.44
CA PHE A 38 1.78 15.42 8.07
C PHE A 38 0.57 16.12 7.45
N GLY A 39 -0.56 16.22 8.18
CA GLY A 39 -1.73 16.98 7.76
C GLY A 39 -2.33 16.55 6.43
N TRP A 40 -2.56 17.53 5.55
CA TRP A 40 -3.29 17.35 4.28
C TRP A 40 -2.52 16.50 3.26
N ASP A 41 -1.19 16.57 3.27
CA ASP A 41 -0.35 15.85 2.32
C ASP A 41 -0.47 14.32 2.47
N ALA A 42 -0.58 13.83 3.72
CA ALA A 42 -0.81 12.41 3.99
C ALA A 42 -2.16 11.91 3.44
N ILE A 43 -3.23 12.71 3.58
CA ILE A 43 -4.55 12.35 3.09
C ILE A 43 -4.54 12.30 1.56
N ARG A 44 -4.01 13.35 0.92
CA ARG A 44 -3.91 13.44 -0.54
C ARG A 44 -3.12 12.26 -1.10
N LEU A 45 -1.94 11.97 -0.56
CA LEU A 45 -1.07 10.92 -1.07
C LEU A 45 -1.74 9.54 -0.94
N THR A 46 -2.34 9.27 0.22
CA THR A 46 -3.03 8.00 0.47
C THR A 46 -4.23 7.82 -0.45
N ALA A 47 -5.05 8.86 -0.62
CA ALA A 47 -6.21 8.82 -1.50
C ALA A 47 -5.82 8.56 -2.96
N VAL A 48 -4.75 9.24 -3.43
CA VAL A 48 -4.21 9.03 -4.78
C VAL A 48 -3.72 7.59 -4.94
N CYS A 49 -2.86 7.09 -4.06
CA CYS A 49 -2.32 5.72 -4.15
C CYS A 49 -3.41 4.64 -4.10
N VAL A 50 -4.42 4.79 -3.24
CA VAL A 50 -5.53 3.82 -3.15
C VAL A 50 -6.40 3.89 -4.40
N GLY A 51 -6.76 5.09 -4.85
CA GLY A 51 -7.59 5.28 -6.03
C GLY A 51 -6.92 4.74 -7.30
N THR A 52 -5.63 4.99 -7.48
CA THR A 52 -4.86 4.48 -8.62
C THR A 52 -4.64 2.98 -8.55
N CYS A 53 -4.34 2.40 -7.37
CA CYS A 53 -4.23 0.95 -7.22
C CYS A 53 -5.54 0.23 -7.56
N LEU A 54 -6.68 0.76 -7.11
CA LEU A 54 -8.00 0.21 -7.42
C LEU A 54 -8.30 0.32 -8.92
N ALA A 55 -8.05 1.48 -9.53
CA ALA A 55 -8.24 1.69 -10.95
C ALA A 55 -7.34 0.77 -11.79
N ALA A 56 -6.07 0.63 -11.40
CA ALA A 56 -5.09 -0.23 -12.07
C ALA A 56 -5.50 -1.70 -12.00
N GLU A 57 -5.96 -2.17 -10.82
CA GLU A 57 -6.43 -3.54 -10.64
C GLU A 57 -7.70 -3.81 -11.45
N ALA A 58 -8.67 -2.90 -11.41
CA ALA A 58 -9.90 -3.03 -12.20
C ALA A 58 -9.62 -3.06 -13.70
N LEU A 59 -8.74 -2.17 -14.18
CA LEU A 59 -8.39 -2.05 -15.59
C LEU A 59 -7.62 -3.27 -16.11
N THR A 60 -6.62 -3.74 -15.36
CA THR A 60 -5.83 -4.94 -15.74
C THR A 60 -6.66 -6.21 -15.69
N ARG A 61 -7.50 -6.41 -14.67
CA ARG A 61 -8.38 -7.58 -14.60
C ARG A 61 -9.41 -7.58 -15.72
N LYS A 62 -9.99 -6.41 -16.03
CA LYS A 62 -10.89 -6.25 -17.17
C LYS A 62 -10.18 -6.56 -18.49
N ALA A 63 -8.94 -6.11 -18.66
CA ALA A 63 -8.14 -6.41 -19.85
C ALA A 63 -7.77 -7.90 -19.96
N MET A 64 -7.55 -8.57 -18.82
CA MET A 64 -7.25 -10.01 -18.76
C MET A 64 -8.51 -10.91 -18.81
N GLY A 65 -9.71 -10.33 -18.95
CA GLY A 65 -10.97 -11.08 -19.00
C GLY A 65 -11.29 -11.84 -17.70
N ARG A 66 -10.73 -11.41 -16.57
CA ARG A 66 -10.92 -12.04 -15.24
C ARG A 66 -12.00 -11.32 -14.46
N ASP A 67 -12.64 -12.05 -13.54
CA ASP A 67 -13.62 -11.45 -12.64
C ASP A 67 -13.01 -10.29 -11.84
N ILE A 68 -13.76 -9.19 -11.78
CA ILE A 68 -13.38 -7.97 -11.08
C ILE A 68 -13.51 -8.24 -9.57
N SER A 69 -12.49 -8.84 -8.95
CA SER A 69 -12.46 -9.08 -7.50
C SER A 69 -12.06 -7.82 -6.70
N ILE A 70 -12.80 -6.73 -6.90
CA ILE A 70 -12.68 -5.52 -6.04
C ILE A 70 -13.00 -5.85 -4.57
N THR A 71 -13.73 -6.95 -4.33
CA THR A 71 -14.18 -7.40 -3.00
C THR A 71 -13.08 -7.91 -2.08
N ASP A 72 -11.87 -8.18 -2.57
CA ASP A 72 -10.79 -8.77 -1.78
C ASP A 72 -9.97 -7.75 -0.99
N LEU A 73 -10.25 -6.45 -1.14
CA LEU A 73 -9.58 -5.32 -0.42
C LEU A 73 -8.05 -5.22 -0.60
N SER A 74 -7.44 -6.16 -1.30
CA SER A 74 -5.99 -6.26 -1.42
C SER A 74 -5.34 -5.10 -2.17
N ALA A 75 -5.99 -4.53 -3.19
CA ALA A 75 -5.51 -3.33 -3.86
C ALA A 75 -5.54 -2.11 -2.93
N VAL A 76 -6.54 -2.04 -2.03
CA VAL A 76 -6.63 -0.98 -1.01
C VAL A 76 -5.46 -1.09 -0.04
N VAL A 77 -5.22 -2.28 0.50
CA VAL A 77 -4.08 -2.53 1.39
C VAL A 77 -2.76 -2.19 0.69
N THR A 78 -2.58 -2.60 -0.57
CA THR A 78 -1.37 -2.27 -1.34
C THR A 78 -1.20 -0.76 -1.51
N GLY A 79 -2.26 -0.03 -1.81
CA GLY A 79 -2.23 1.44 -1.93
C GLY A 79 -1.91 2.15 -0.61
N ILE A 80 -2.50 1.71 0.50
CA ILE A 80 -2.22 2.26 1.84
C ILE A 80 -0.76 1.99 2.23
N LEU A 81 -0.29 0.75 2.08
CA LEU A 81 1.07 0.36 2.41
C LEU A 81 2.10 1.11 1.55
N LEU A 82 1.81 1.30 0.26
CA LEU A 82 2.66 2.11 -0.61
C LEU A 82 2.70 3.56 -0.13
N ALA A 83 1.55 4.18 0.16
CA ALA A 83 1.50 5.57 0.64
C ALA A 83 2.31 5.79 1.92
N PHE A 84 2.24 4.87 2.88
CA PHE A 84 3.04 4.94 4.12
C PHE A 84 4.54 4.74 3.90
N ASN A 85 4.91 4.24 2.74
CA ASN A 85 6.29 3.99 2.37
C ASN A 85 6.91 5.13 1.57
N LEU A 86 6.09 6.09 1.12
CA LEU A 86 6.48 7.27 0.37
C LEU A 86 6.56 8.50 1.30
N PRO A 87 7.42 9.48 0.99
CA PRO A 87 7.39 10.76 1.68
C PRO A 87 6.08 11.50 1.37
N PRO A 88 5.47 12.21 2.34
CA PRO A 88 4.15 12.82 2.19
C PRO A 88 4.14 14.00 1.19
N GLY A 89 5.25 14.73 1.07
CA GLY A 89 5.39 15.84 0.11
C GLY A 89 5.63 15.40 -1.35
N LEU A 90 5.56 14.10 -1.64
CA LEU A 90 5.83 13.57 -2.97
C LEU A 90 4.73 13.99 -3.96
N PRO A 91 5.08 14.49 -5.16
CA PRO A 91 4.09 14.98 -6.10
C PRO A 91 3.18 13.84 -6.59
N SER A 92 1.87 14.08 -6.62
CA SER A 92 0.86 13.04 -6.84
C SER A 92 1.03 12.22 -8.12
N TRP A 93 1.61 12.80 -9.19
CA TRP A 93 1.87 12.07 -10.44
C TRP A 93 2.90 10.95 -10.28
N MET A 94 3.92 11.12 -9.42
CA MET A 94 4.91 10.08 -9.14
C MET A 94 4.29 8.94 -8.32
N ALA A 95 3.43 9.27 -7.36
CA ALA A 95 2.66 8.29 -6.61
C ALA A 95 1.78 7.42 -7.52
N VAL A 96 1.14 8.04 -8.53
CA VAL A 96 0.37 7.34 -9.57
C VAL A 96 1.26 6.34 -10.30
N ILE A 97 2.44 6.75 -10.79
CA ILE A 97 3.33 5.85 -11.52
C ILE A 97 3.78 4.67 -10.64
N GLY A 98 4.20 4.93 -9.39
CA GLY A 98 4.61 3.87 -8.47
C GLY A 98 3.49 2.87 -8.17
N SER A 99 2.26 3.36 -7.99
CA SER A 99 1.08 2.51 -7.78
C SER A 99 0.71 1.66 -8.99
N LEU A 100 0.86 2.20 -10.21
CA LEU A 100 0.65 1.45 -11.45
C LEU A 100 1.68 0.32 -11.57
N VAL A 101 2.95 0.60 -11.29
CA VAL A 101 4.00 -0.42 -11.29
C VAL A 101 3.75 -1.50 -10.23
N ALA A 102 3.38 -1.11 -9.01
CA ALA A 102 3.06 -2.03 -7.93
C ALA A 102 1.93 -3.00 -8.31
N VAL A 103 0.86 -2.52 -8.95
CA VAL A 103 -0.28 -3.37 -9.30
C VAL A 103 -0.03 -4.12 -10.60
N ILE A 104 0.31 -3.43 -11.68
CA ILE A 104 0.42 -4.04 -13.01
C ILE A 104 1.60 -5.02 -13.02
N ILE A 105 2.79 -4.56 -12.67
CA ILE A 105 4.03 -5.36 -12.79
C ILE A 105 4.17 -6.31 -11.61
N ALA A 106 4.06 -5.80 -10.38
CA ALA A 106 4.40 -6.62 -9.22
C ALA A 106 3.28 -7.58 -8.79
N LYS A 107 2.03 -7.36 -9.22
CA LYS A 107 0.89 -8.20 -8.84
C LYS A 107 0.21 -8.91 -10.00
N GLN A 108 -0.15 -8.20 -11.06
CA GLN A 108 -0.98 -8.77 -12.12
C GLN A 108 -0.19 -9.66 -13.09
N VAL A 109 1.07 -9.32 -13.39
CA VAL A 109 1.95 -10.17 -14.23
C VAL A 109 2.10 -11.58 -13.66
N PHE A 110 2.14 -11.73 -12.34
CA PHE A 110 2.30 -13.04 -11.68
C PHE A 110 0.97 -13.80 -11.49
N GLY A 111 -0.15 -13.25 -11.96
CA GLY A 111 -1.46 -13.91 -11.88
C GLY A 111 -2.35 -13.43 -10.74
N GLY A 112 -1.95 -12.41 -9.98
CA GLY A 112 -2.79 -11.75 -8.99
C GLY A 112 -2.56 -12.23 -7.56
N LEU A 113 -3.64 -12.24 -6.76
CA LEU A 113 -3.57 -12.57 -5.33
C LEU A 113 -3.14 -14.02 -5.08
N GLY A 114 -2.19 -14.21 -4.17
CA GLY A 114 -1.66 -15.54 -3.81
C GLY A 114 -0.43 -15.96 -4.60
N TYR A 115 -0.12 -15.29 -5.71
CA TYR A 115 1.03 -15.58 -6.57
C TYR A 115 2.07 -14.46 -6.57
N ASN A 116 2.13 -13.64 -5.52
CA ASN A 116 3.10 -12.55 -5.44
C ASN A 116 4.44 -13.04 -4.87
N PRO A 117 5.50 -13.19 -5.68
CA PRO A 117 6.82 -13.55 -5.16
C PRO A 117 7.41 -12.46 -4.26
N PHE A 118 7.02 -11.20 -4.49
CA PHE A 118 7.46 -10.03 -3.74
C PHE A 118 6.28 -9.19 -3.26
N ASN A 119 6.48 -8.40 -2.20
CA ASN A 119 5.46 -7.46 -1.75
C ASN A 119 5.25 -6.36 -2.82
N PRO A 120 4.04 -6.21 -3.37
CA PRO A 120 3.81 -5.30 -4.49
C PRO A 120 4.02 -3.83 -4.12
N ALA A 121 3.71 -3.43 -2.88
CA ALA A 121 3.96 -2.08 -2.40
C ALA A 121 5.46 -1.75 -2.33
N LEU A 122 6.28 -2.70 -1.88
CA LEU A 122 7.73 -2.50 -1.83
C LEU A 122 8.36 -2.46 -3.22
N VAL A 123 7.85 -3.24 -4.17
CA VAL A 123 8.31 -3.16 -5.57
C VAL A 123 8.00 -1.77 -6.16
N GLY A 124 6.81 -1.23 -5.90
CA GLY A 124 6.47 0.14 -6.28
C GLY A 124 7.44 1.18 -5.71
N ARG A 125 7.76 1.09 -4.41
CA ARG A 125 8.75 1.96 -3.76
C ARG A 125 10.15 1.79 -4.36
N ALA A 126 10.59 0.56 -4.60
CA ALA A 126 11.92 0.29 -5.15
C ALA A 126 12.09 0.92 -6.54
N VAL A 127 11.07 0.82 -7.40
CA VAL A 127 11.11 1.43 -8.73
C VAL A 127 11.13 2.95 -8.64
N LEU A 128 10.32 3.55 -7.77
CA LEU A 128 10.37 4.99 -7.55
C LEU A 128 11.76 5.43 -7.04
N LEU A 129 12.36 4.67 -6.12
CA LEU A 129 13.66 4.99 -5.54
C LEU A 129 14.78 4.94 -6.59
N VAL A 130 14.74 3.96 -7.48
CA VAL A 130 15.70 3.84 -8.59
C VAL A 130 15.51 4.96 -9.61
N SER A 131 14.25 5.35 -9.89
CA SER A 131 13.97 6.37 -10.91
C SER A 131 14.20 7.82 -10.43
N ARG A 132 13.90 8.11 -9.17
CA ARG A 132 13.83 9.45 -8.58
C ARG A 132 14.24 9.42 -7.11
N ALA A 133 15.50 9.06 -6.87
CA ALA A 133 16.07 8.96 -5.53
C ALA A 133 15.97 10.27 -4.70
N PRO A 134 16.28 11.48 -5.25
CA PRO A 134 16.26 12.70 -4.45
C PRO A 134 14.89 13.03 -3.85
N GLU A 135 13.83 12.86 -4.63
CA GLU A 135 12.46 13.11 -4.19
C GLU A 135 11.98 12.07 -3.17
N MET A 136 12.53 10.86 -3.20
CA MET A 136 12.23 9.80 -2.22
C MET A 136 13.01 9.93 -0.91
N THR A 137 14.14 10.63 -0.91
CA THR A 137 14.96 10.86 0.28
C THR A 137 14.75 12.24 0.90
N THR A 138 14.03 13.13 0.22
CA THR A 138 13.63 14.43 0.75
C THR A 138 12.44 14.25 1.70
N TRP A 139 12.69 14.44 2.99
CA TRP A 139 11.65 14.36 4.02
C TRP A 139 11.06 15.76 4.28
N SER A 140 9.73 15.85 4.35
CA SER A 140 9.05 17.06 4.80
C SER A 140 9.32 17.28 6.30
N SER A 141 9.54 18.53 6.70
CA SER A 141 9.57 18.89 8.11
C SER A 141 8.23 18.62 8.78
N TRP A 142 8.29 18.26 10.06
CA TRP A 142 7.11 18.04 10.89
C TRP A 142 6.27 19.34 10.94
N GLN A 143 5.00 19.28 10.56
CA GLN A 143 4.14 20.47 10.45
C GLN A 143 3.45 20.87 11.75
N ILE A 144 3.65 20.12 12.83
CA ILE A 144 3.04 20.47 14.11
C ILE A 144 3.76 21.70 14.68
N PRO A 145 3.00 22.73 15.09
CA PRO A 145 3.58 23.85 15.81
C PRO A 145 4.16 23.33 17.12
N CYS A 146 5.48 23.26 17.20
CA CYS A 146 6.15 23.18 18.49
C CYS A 146 5.74 24.40 19.33
N PRO A 147 5.24 24.24 20.56
CA PRO A 147 5.23 25.34 21.51
C PRO A 147 6.70 25.67 21.80
N ALA A 148 7.18 26.77 21.19
CA ALA A 148 8.51 27.38 21.29
C ALA A 148 9.54 26.96 20.22
N ALA A 149 9.44 27.58 19.04
CA ALA A 149 10.49 27.61 18.01
C ALA A 149 11.75 28.44 18.40
N ASN A 150 11.91 28.78 19.68
CA ASN A 150 12.89 29.76 20.15
C ASN A 150 13.81 29.25 21.28
N VAL A 151 13.90 27.94 21.51
CA VAL A 151 14.79 27.39 22.56
C VAL A 151 15.78 26.31 22.07
N GLU A 152 15.63 25.76 20.86
CA GLU A 152 16.48 24.63 20.41
C GLU A 152 17.59 25.02 19.41
N ALA A 153 17.77 26.30 19.11
CA ALA A 153 18.84 26.80 18.21
C ALA A 153 20.05 27.42 18.95
N VAL A 154 20.21 27.14 20.25
CA VAL A 154 21.40 27.53 21.03
C VAL A 154 21.95 26.31 21.76
N THR A 155 22.56 25.39 21.01
CA THR A 155 23.68 24.52 21.43
C THR A 155 24.28 23.86 20.20
#